data_AF-A0A2C9LZ03-F1
#
_entry.id   AF-A0A2C9LZ03-F1
#
_cell.length_a   1.000
_cell.length_b   1.000
_cell.length_c   1.000
_cell.angle_alpha   90.00
_cell.angle_beta   90.00
_cell.angle_gamma   90.00
#
_symmetry.space_group_name_H-M   'P 1'
#
loop_
_entity.id
_entity.type
_entity.pdbx_description
1 polymer ?
#
loop_
_entity_poly.entity_id
_entity_poly.type
_entity_poly.pdbx_seq_one_letter_code
_entity_poly.pdbx_strand_id
1 'polypeptide(L)'
;MISFRKYKCSFPDDPKASWNLDVLSDVLQGILNKIQANIIFTFDERGVSGHPNHIAVSNVVKQLFSHQTSCQVYQLESVSLVRKYIGLLDLPLTVSSNKLTFVSSPRNILRAQQAMLTHKSQLEWFRILYILFSRYMFMNTYHSCK
;
A
#
# COMPACT_ATOMS: atom_id res chain seq x y z
N MET A 1 -15.74 7.48 16.36
CA MET A 1 -14.33 7.03 16.38
C MET A 1 -14.30 5.50 16.31
N ILE A 2 -13.66 4.89 15.31
CA ILE A 2 -13.54 3.42 15.22
C ILE A 2 -12.47 2.99 16.24
N SER A 3 -12.85 2.22 17.26
CA SER A 3 -11.91 1.76 18.29
C SER A 3 -11.19 0.49 17.81
N PHE A 4 -9.95 0.65 17.36
CA PHE A 4 -9.09 -0.46 16.93
C PHE A 4 -8.46 -1.26 18.08
N ARG A 5 -8.67 -0.83 19.34
CA ARG A 5 -8.08 -1.49 20.53
C ARG A 5 -8.45 -2.98 20.64
N LYS A 6 -9.63 -3.37 20.16
CA LYS A 6 -10.11 -4.76 20.21
C LYS A 6 -9.31 -5.72 19.31
N TYR A 7 -8.63 -5.23 18.27
CA TYR A 7 -7.98 -6.06 17.25
C TYR A 7 -6.45 -5.95 17.23
N LYS A 8 -5.85 -5.26 18.22
CA LYS A 8 -4.42 -4.97 18.24
C LYS A 8 -3.54 -6.22 18.17
N CYS A 9 -3.97 -7.33 18.76
CA CYS A 9 -3.23 -8.60 18.73
C CYS A 9 -3.52 -9.45 17.47
N SER A 10 -4.52 -9.09 16.67
CA SER A 10 -4.95 -9.87 15.50
C SER A 10 -4.16 -9.55 14.23
N PHE A 11 -3.43 -8.43 14.21
CA PHE A 11 -2.74 -7.91 13.02
C PHE A 11 -1.29 -7.51 13.34
N PRO A 12 -0.39 -8.46 13.64
CA PRO A 12 1.01 -8.17 13.88
C PRO A 12 1.71 -7.62 12.64
N ASP A 13 2.59 -6.63 12.84
CA ASP A 13 3.47 -6.09 11.79
C ASP A 13 4.74 -6.95 11.69
N ASP A 14 4.62 -8.13 11.10
CA ASP A 14 5.69 -9.12 10.96
C ASP A 14 5.64 -9.77 9.56
N PRO A 15 6.72 -9.75 8.77
CA PRO A 15 6.78 -10.40 7.46
C PRO A 15 6.72 -11.94 7.51
N LYS A 16 6.80 -12.55 8.70
CA LYS A 16 6.66 -14.00 8.91
C LYS A 16 5.28 -14.39 9.43
N ALA A 17 4.46 -13.42 9.85
CA ALA A 17 3.12 -13.69 10.36
C ALA A 17 2.08 -13.57 9.26
N SER A 18 1.07 -14.46 9.29
CA SER A 18 -0.12 -14.37 8.44
C SER A 18 -1.30 -13.87 9.27
N TRP A 19 -2.08 -12.95 8.70
CA TRP A 19 -3.34 -12.50 9.32
C TRP A 19 -4.48 -13.46 9.01
N ASN A 20 -5.42 -13.62 9.94
CA ASN A 20 -6.67 -14.33 9.68
C ASN A 20 -7.56 -13.48 8.75
N LEU A 21 -7.86 -14.00 7.56
CA LEU A 21 -8.58 -13.26 6.52
C LEU A 21 -10.06 -13.03 6.88
N ASP A 22 -10.69 -13.94 7.62
CA ASP A 22 -12.09 -13.78 8.07
C ASP A 22 -12.20 -12.63 9.07
N VAL A 23 -11.31 -12.60 10.06
CA VAL A 23 -11.24 -11.50 11.04
C VAL A 23 -10.90 -10.18 10.35
N LEU A 24 -10.01 -10.18 9.36
CA LEU A 24 -9.68 -9.00 8.57
C LEU A 24 -10.89 -8.51 7.76
N SER A 25 -11.65 -9.43 7.16
CA SER A 25 -12.87 -9.15 6.41
C SER A 25 -13.92 -8.48 7.27
N ASP A 26 -14.21 -9.03 8.45
CA ASP A 26 -15.17 -8.46 9.41
C ASP A 26 -14.79 -7.03 9.82
N VAL A 27 -13.50 -6.81 10.10
CA VAL A 27 -12.98 -5.50 10.51
C VAL A 27 -13.08 -4.50 9.36
N LEU A 28 -12.63 -4.87 8.16
CA LEU A 28 -12.69 -4.00 6.99
C LEU A 28 -14.13 -3.67 6.62
N GLN A 29 -15.03 -4.65 6.60
CA GLN A 29 -16.44 -4.43 6.31
C GLN A 29 -17.08 -3.47 7.33
N GLY A 30 -16.76 -3.62 8.62
CA GLY A 30 -17.22 -2.69 9.67
C GLY A 30 -16.70 -1.25 9.51
N ILE A 31 -15.51 -1.06 8.95
CA ILE A 31 -14.95 0.27 8.63
C ILE A 31 -15.63 0.84 7.39
N LEU A 32 -15.77 0.04 6.34
CA LEU A 32 -16.29 0.43 5.05
C LEU A 32 -17.77 0.83 5.12
N ASN A 33 -18.56 0.11 5.91
CA ASN A 33 -19.96 0.46 6.17
C ASN A 33 -20.12 1.83 6.83
N LYS A 34 -19.10 2.29 7.59
CA LYS A 34 -19.12 3.61 8.25
C LYS A 34 -18.60 4.73 7.36
N ILE A 35 -17.59 4.45 6.53
CA ILE A 35 -16.97 5.46 5.67
C ILE A 35 -17.82 5.67 4.40
N GLN A 36 -18.51 4.65 3.91
CA GLN A 36 -19.25 4.66 2.64
C GLN A 36 -18.38 5.17 1.47
N ALA A 37 -17.15 4.65 1.38
CA ALA A 37 -16.16 5.12 0.42
C ALA A 37 -16.58 4.85 -1.04
N ASN A 38 -16.45 5.86 -1.91
CA ASN A 38 -16.62 5.70 -3.36
C ASN A 38 -15.36 5.16 -4.05
N ILE A 39 -14.18 5.41 -3.46
CA ILE A 39 -12.89 5.03 -4.01
C ILE A 39 -12.04 4.41 -2.91
N ILE A 40 -11.41 3.28 -3.20
CA ILE A 40 -10.50 2.58 -2.29
C ILE A 40 -9.14 2.42 -2.98
N PHE A 41 -8.08 2.76 -2.26
CA PHE A 41 -6.70 2.45 -2.64
C PHE A 41 -6.18 1.32 -1.75
N THR A 42 -5.61 0.29 -2.35
CA THR A 42 -5.03 -0.86 -1.65
C THR A 42 -3.74 -1.33 -2.33
N PHE A 43 -3.09 -2.35 -1.78
CA PHE A 43 -1.95 -3.02 -2.42
C PHE A 43 -2.43 -3.98 -3.52
N ASP A 44 -1.54 -4.33 -4.45
CA ASP A 44 -1.77 -5.43 -5.38
C ASP A 44 -1.46 -6.80 -4.74
N GLU A 45 -1.65 -7.88 -5.50
CA GLU A 45 -1.41 -9.26 -5.06
C GLU A 45 0.07 -9.58 -4.75
N ARG A 46 1.00 -8.70 -5.14
CA ARG A 46 2.44 -8.86 -4.87
C ARG A 46 2.90 -8.05 -3.66
N GLY A 47 2.05 -7.20 -3.08
CA GLY A 47 2.29 -6.55 -1.79
C GLY A 47 3.56 -5.70 -1.74
N VAL A 48 3.93 -5.04 -2.85
CA VAL A 48 5.14 -4.23 -3.08
C VAL A 48 6.45 -5.04 -3.06
N SER A 49 6.68 -5.79 -1.99
CA SER A 49 7.88 -6.60 -1.76
C SER A 49 7.54 -8.03 -1.36
N GLY A 50 6.32 -8.50 -1.61
CA GLY A 50 5.84 -9.79 -1.14
C GLY A 50 5.43 -9.79 0.33
N HIS A 51 5.12 -8.63 0.92
CA HIS A 51 4.82 -8.56 2.36
C HIS A 51 3.45 -9.21 2.66
N PRO A 52 3.35 -10.23 3.53
CA PRO A 52 2.10 -10.96 3.79
C PRO A 52 0.94 -10.06 4.20
N ASN A 53 1.19 -9.06 5.06
CA ASN A 53 0.15 -8.10 5.47
C ASN A 53 -0.46 -7.32 4.30
N HIS A 54 0.37 -6.87 3.35
CA HIS A 54 -0.11 -6.15 2.17
C HIS A 54 -0.94 -7.06 1.26
N ILE A 55 -0.48 -8.31 1.08
CA ILE A 55 -1.18 -9.33 0.28
C ILE A 55 -2.52 -9.69 0.93
N ALA A 56 -2.56 -9.86 2.25
CA ALA A 56 -3.79 -10.17 2.99
C ALA A 56 -4.85 -9.07 2.80
N VAL A 57 -4.45 -7.79 2.93
CA VAL A 57 -5.35 -6.65 2.69
C VAL A 57 -5.81 -6.61 1.23
N SER A 58 -4.91 -6.83 0.28
CA SER A 58 -5.25 -6.90 -1.16
C SER A 58 -6.30 -7.97 -1.44
N ASN A 59 -6.10 -9.18 -0.90
CA ASN A 59 -7.01 -10.31 -1.11
C ASN A 59 -8.40 -10.05 -0.51
N VAL A 60 -8.47 -9.56 0.72
CA VAL A 60 -9.77 -9.29 1.37
C VAL A 60 -10.50 -8.14 0.69
N VAL A 61 -9.80 -7.07 0.31
CA VAL A 61 -10.43 -5.96 -0.44
C VAL A 61 -10.93 -6.46 -1.81
N LYS A 62 -10.16 -7.28 -2.53
CA LYS A 62 -10.60 -7.90 -3.79
C LYS A 62 -11.87 -8.73 -3.58
N GLN A 63 -11.90 -9.55 -2.52
CA GLN A 63 -13.05 -10.41 -2.21
C GLN A 63 -14.31 -9.62 -1.84
N LEU A 64 -14.17 -8.57 -1.03
CA LEU A 64 -15.31 -7.76 -0.59
C LEU A 64 -15.95 -6.95 -1.72
N PHE A 65 -15.16 -6.59 -2.74
CA PHE A 65 -15.60 -5.68 -3.81
C PHE A 65 -15.66 -6.32 -5.20
N SER A 66 -15.43 -7.63 -5.33
CA SER A 66 -15.47 -8.35 -6.63
C SER A 66 -16.81 -8.20 -7.36
N HIS A 67 -17.90 -8.00 -6.63
CA HIS A 67 -19.26 -7.90 -7.16
C HIS A 67 -19.89 -6.52 -6.96
N GLN A 68 -19.17 -5.56 -6.38
CA GLN A 68 -19.72 -4.26 -6.01
C GLN A 68 -19.35 -3.20 -7.05
N THR A 69 -20.33 -2.78 -7.84
CA THR A 69 -20.14 -1.81 -8.94
C THR A 69 -20.09 -0.35 -8.48
N SER A 70 -20.52 -0.06 -7.24
CA SER A 70 -20.63 1.28 -6.69
C SER A 70 -19.33 1.86 -6.15
N CYS A 71 -18.29 1.03 -5.96
CA CYS A 71 -17.01 1.42 -5.40
C CYS A 71 -15.88 1.14 -6.39
N GLN A 72 -15.00 2.10 -6.62
CA GLN A 72 -13.82 1.92 -7.47
C GLN A 72 -12.62 1.51 -6.62
N VAL A 73 -12.04 0.35 -6.91
CA VAL A 73 -10.86 -0.16 -6.20
C VAL A 73 -9.63 0.01 -7.09
N TYR A 74 -8.60 0.67 -6.57
CA TYR A 74 -7.31 0.86 -7.21
C TYR A 74 -6.20 0.16 -6.42
N GLN A 75 -5.34 -0.56 -7.12
CA GLN A 75 -4.25 -1.32 -6.50
C GLN A 75 -2.89 -0.74 -6.85
N LEU A 76 -2.07 -0.52 -5.83
CA LEU A 76 -0.68 -0.07 -5.97
C LEU A 76 0.13 -1.13 -6.69
N GLU A 77 0.72 -0.77 -7.83
CA GLU A 77 1.52 -1.67 -8.64
C GLU A 77 2.86 -2.02 -7.98
N SER A 78 3.12 -3.32 -7.83
CA SER A 78 4.41 -3.88 -7.48
C SER A 78 5.32 -3.96 -8.69
N VAL A 79 6.40 -3.18 -8.69
CA VAL A 79 7.39 -3.18 -9.78
C VAL A 79 8.58 -4.10 -9.50
N SER A 80 9.35 -4.42 -10.54
CA SER A 80 10.61 -5.17 -10.41
C SER A 80 11.61 -4.46 -9.50
N LEU A 81 12.57 -5.21 -8.93
CA LEU A 81 13.59 -4.63 -8.03
C LEU A 81 14.39 -3.50 -8.69
N VAL A 82 14.69 -3.61 -9.98
CA VAL A 82 15.38 -2.54 -10.73
C VAL A 82 14.53 -1.27 -10.73
N ARG A 83 13.29 -1.35 -11.24
CA ARG A 83 12.37 -0.21 -11.28
C ARG A 83 12.07 0.35 -9.89
N LYS A 84 12.11 -0.51 -8.86
CA LYS A 84 11.91 -0.13 -7.47
C LYS A 84 12.99 0.84 -6.99
N TYR A 85 14.24 0.70 -7.44
CA TYR A 85 15.40 1.42 -6.87
C TYR A 85 16.12 2.37 -7.83
N ILE A 86 15.63 2.58 -9.05
CA ILE A 86 16.14 3.64 -9.94
C ILE A 86 15.53 5.03 -9.66
N GLY A 87 14.65 5.14 -8.65
CA GLY A 87 14.08 6.40 -8.18
C GLY A 87 13.35 7.19 -9.26
N LEU A 88 13.69 8.48 -9.39
CA LEU A 88 13.13 9.40 -10.40
C LEU A 88 13.46 8.98 -11.84
N LEU A 89 14.51 8.17 -12.07
CA LEU A 89 14.85 7.70 -13.42
C LEU A 89 13.79 6.75 -14.00
N ASP A 90 12.88 6.22 -13.17
CA ASP A 90 11.73 5.43 -13.64
C ASP A 90 10.59 6.29 -14.23
N LEU A 91 10.67 7.62 -14.14
CA LEU A 91 9.60 8.52 -14.53
C LEU A 91 9.21 8.40 -16.02
N PRO A 92 10.16 8.34 -16.99
CA PRO A 92 9.80 8.20 -18.40
C PRO A 92 9.00 6.92 -18.68
N LEU A 93 9.44 5.78 -18.12
CA LEU A 93 8.75 4.49 -18.23
C LEU A 93 7.37 4.49 -17.55
N THR A 94 7.26 5.23 -16.44
CA THR A 94 6.00 5.37 -15.72
C THR A 94 5.00 6.22 -16.48
N VAL A 95 5.42 7.37 -17.00
CA VAL A 95 4.55 8.29 -17.76
C VAL A 95 4.06 7.63 -19.05
N SER A 96 4.88 6.82 -19.72
CA SER A 96 4.47 6.08 -20.92
C SER A 96 3.45 4.96 -20.65
N SER A 97 3.21 4.58 -19.38
CA SER A 97 2.36 3.44 -19.04
C SER A 97 0.86 3.74 -19.06
N ASN A 98 0.44 5.00 -19.20
CA ASN A 98 -0.97 5.45 -19.15
C ASN A 98 -1.74 4.95 -17.90
N LYS A 99 -1.03 4.68 -16.81
CA LYS A 99 -1.63 4.26 -15.52
C LYS A 99 -1.94 5.48 -14.66
N LEU A 100 -2.92 5.33 -13.76
CA LEU A 100 -3.18 6.33 -12.72
C LEU A 100 -1.91 6.49 -11.87
N THR A 101 -1.28 7.65 -11.95
CA THR A 101 0.01 7.90 -11.32
C THR A 101 -0.08 9.10 -10.40
N PHE A 102 0.28 8.90 -9.13
CA PHE A 102 0.49 9.99 -8.18
C PHE A 102 1.97 10.31 -8.11
N VAL A 103 2.33 11.58 -8.31
CA VAL A 103 3.72 12.07 -8.21
C VAL A 103 3.83 12.98 -6.99
N SER A 104 4.80 12.69 -6.13
CA SER A 104 5.08 13.45 -4.92
C SER A 104 5.84 14.73 -5.22
N SER A 105 5.39 15.85 -4.65
CA SER A 105 6.17 17.09 -4.66
C SER A 105 7.43 16.96 -3.77
N PRO A 106 8.47 17.78 -3.98
CA PRO A 106 9.67 17.78 -3.12
C PRO A 106 9.34 17.89 -1.62
N ARG A 107 8.34 18.70 -1.26
CA ARG A 107 7.89 18.85 0.12
C ARG A 107 7.28 17.56 0.67
N ASN A 108 6.51 16.83 -0.13
CA ASN A 108 5.90 15.56 0.29
C ASN A 108 6.94 14.45 0.41
N ILE A 109 7.95 14.43 -0.48
CA ILE A 109 9.08 13.51 -0.38
C ILE A 109 9.80 13.73 0.95
N LEU A 110 10.20 14.98 1.26
CA LEU A 110 10.88 15.29 2.51
C LEU A 110 10.05 14.91 3.75
N ARG A 111 8.74 15.17 3.71
CA ARG A 111 7.82 14.76 4.80
C ARG A 111 7.75 13.24 4.96
N ALA A 112 7.66 12.49 3.86
CA ALA A 112 7.64 11.03 3.90
C ALA A 112 8.96 10.46 4.46
N GLN A 113 10.10 11.00 4.01
CA GLN A 113 11.41 10.62 4.52
C GLN A 113 11.54 10.93 6.01
N GLN A 114 11.17 12.14 6.44
CA GLN A 114 11.17 12.53 7.86
C GLN A 114 10.28 11.60 8.69
N ALA A 115 9.06 11.31 8.24
CA ALA A 115 8.14 10.41 8.94
C ALA A 115 8.78 9.03 9.13
N MET A 116 9.37 8.44 8.08
CA MET A 116 10.04 7.15 8.21
C MET A 116 11.25 7.20 9.14
N LEU A 117 12.02 8.28 9.13
CA LEU A 117 13.18 8.47 10.01
C LEU A 117 12.82 8.58 11.49
N THR A 118 11.54 8.83 11.84
CA THR A 118 11.10 8.80 13.25
C THR A 118 11.01 7.38 13.82
N HIS A 119 10.85 6.36 12.97
CA HIS A 119 10.66 4.97 13.39
C HIS A 119 11.99 4.23 13.60
N LYS A 120 12.82 4.73 14.52
CA LYS A 120 14.20 4.26 14.75
C LYS A 120 14.34 2.75 14.91
N SER A 121 13.43 2.10 15.63
CA SER A 121 13.46 0.64 15.86
C SER A 121 13.14 -0.21 14.62
N GLN A 122 12.66 0.40 13.53
CA GLN A 122 12.33 -0.27 12.27
C GLN A 122 13.25 0.16 11.10
N LEU A 123 14.22 1.05 11.35
CA LEU A 123 15.15 1.60 10.36
C LEU A 123 16.39 0.71 10.18
N GLU A 124 16.17 -0.47 9.61
CA GLU A 124 17.26 -1.32 9.14
C GLU A 124 18.03 -0.65 7.97
N TRP A 125 19.29 -1.01 7.75
CA TRP A 125 20.14 -0.38 6.73
C TRP A 125 19.51 -0.37 5.31
N PHE A 126 18.77 -1.43 4.94
CA PHE A 126 18.09 -1.51 3.65
C PHE A 126 16.90 -0.54 3.53
N ARG A 127 16.33 -0.08 4.66
CA ARG A 127 15.30 0.98 4.66
C ARG A 127 15.89 2.32 4.25
N ILE A 128 17.16 2.59 4.57
CA ILE A 128 17.86 3.80 4.12
C ILE A 128 17.97 3.80 2.58
N LEU A 129 18.31 2.64 1.98
CA LEU A 129 18.30 2.50 0.52
C LEU A 129 16.89 2.75 -0.06
N TYR A 130 15.85 2.24 0.58
CA TYR A 130 14.46 2.50 0.18
C TYR A 130 14.10 3.99 0.28
N ILE A 131 14.50 4.67 1.36
CA ILE A 131 14.26 6.12 1.57
C ILE A 131 14.87 6.96 0.45
N LEU A 132 16.09 6.62 0.05
CA LEU A 132 16.87 7.42 -0.89
C LEU A 132 16.53 7.11 -2.34
N PHE A 133 16.37 5.83 -2.68
CA PHE A 133 16.34 5.38 -4.06
C PHE A 133 15.00 4.78 -4.49
N SER A 134 14.05 4.55 -3.57
CA SER A 134 12.82 3.90 -3.98
C SER A 134 11.94 4.81 -4.84
N ARG A 135 11.49 4.31 -6.00
CA ARG A 135 10.49 5.03 -6.82
C ARG A 135 9.23 5.37 -6.02
N TYR A 136 8.85 4.57 -5.03
CA TYR A 136 7.64 4.76 -4.23
C TYR A 136 7.67 6.03 -3.35
N MET A 137 8.86 6.58 -3.08
CA MET A 137 9.00 7.91 -2.47
C MET A 137 8.58 9.04 -3.41
N PHE A 138 8.81 8.85 -4.71
CA PHE A 138 8.63 9.88 -5.73
C PHE A 138 7.31 9.74 -6.48
N MET A 139 6.88 8.51 -6.77
CA MET A 139 5.73 8.22 -7.61
C MET A 139 5.12 6.85 -7.34
N ASN A 140 3.80 6.77 -7.38
CA ASN A 140 3.02 5.58 -7.13
C ASN A 140 2.04 5.35 -8.29
N THR A 141 2.15 4.20 -8.97
CA THR A 141 1.24 3.81 -10.06
C THR A 141 0.17 2.86 -9.56
N TYR A 142 -1.05 3.06 -10.03
CA TYR A 142 -2.22 2.29 -9.65
C TYR A 142 -2.94 1.76 -10.89
N HIS A 143 -3.52 0.56 -10.76
CA HIS A 143 -4.42 -0.02 -11.74
C HIS A 143 -5.78 -0.30 -11.12
N SER A 144 -6.85 -0.20 -11.92
CA SER A 144 -8.21 -0.49 -11.47
C SER A 144 -8.38 -2.00 -11.30
N CYS A 145 -8.98 -2.41 -10.19
CA CYS A 145 -9.50 -3.76 -10.00
C CYS A 145 -10.93 -3.76 -10.56
N LYS A 146 -11.07 -4.11 -11.84
CA LYS A 146 -12.34 -4.37 -12.52
C LYS A 146 -12.17 -5.60 -13.40
#